data_AF-A0AAI9G749-F1
#
_entry.id   AF-A0AAI9G749-F1
#
_cell.length_a   1.000
_cell.length_b   1.000
_cell.length_c   1.000
_cell.angle_alpha   90.00
_cell.angle_beta   90.00
_cell.angle_gamma   90.00
#
_symmetry.space_group_name_H-M   'P 1'
#
loop_
_entity.id
_entity.type
_entity.pdbx_description
1 polymer ?
#
loop_
_entity_poly.entity_id
_entity_poly.type
_entity_poly.pdbx_seq_one_letter_code
_entity_poly.pdbx_strand_id
1 'polypeptide(L)'
;MKIGIKTTKGVNSYSVLSKALCLSSMLRSTGNVVAWSNEATQVRLHRTKCPYRVWSINFHENREINLSFSVDESHLAESLFSLLSITPYKHRIAKEKVNKNYQTFFISAIDADRVIDFLIDSYQK
;
A
#
# COMPACT_ATOMS: atom_id res chain seq x y z
N MET A 1 12.94 -13.31 21.34
CA MET A 1 13.30 -12.24 20.38
C MET A 1 12.24 -11.14 20.50
N LYS A 2 12.53 -10.05 21.23
CA LYS A 2 11.58 -8.93 21.40
C LYS A 2 11.70 -8.02 20.17
N ILE A 3 10.68 -8.01 19.32
CA ILE A 3 10.57 -7.03 18.23
C ILE A 3 10.19 -5.71 18.89
N GLY A 4 11.19 -4.91 19.22
CA GLY A 4 11.00 -3.56 19.72
C GLY A 4 10.43 -2.69 18.62
N ILE A 5 9.14 -2.34 18.72
CA ILE A 5 8.52 -1.32 17.89
C ILE A 5 9.15 0.01 18.31
N LYS A 6 10.22 0.42 17.61
CA LYS A 6 10.73 1.80 17.68
C LYS A 6 9.58 2.71 17.25
N THR A 7 9.09 3.54 18.16
CA THR A 7 8.19 4.64 17.83
C THR A 7 8.94 5.59 16.91
N THR A 8 8.59 5.57 15.62
CA THR A 8 9.29 6.25 14.54
C THR A 8 8.95 7.74 14.53
N LYS A 9 9.69 8.53 15.34
CA LYS A 9 9.80 9.99 15.10
C LYS A 9 10.16 10.21 13.62
N GLY A 10 9.23 10.72 12.82
CA GLY A 10 9.49 11.12 11.43
C GLY A 10 8.63 10.45 10.34
N VAL A 11 7.81 9.44 10.67
CA VAL A 11 6.92 8.83 9.66
C VAL A 11 5.70 9.72 9.41
N ASN A 12 5.57 10.19 8.17
CA ASN A 12 4.47 10.98 7.65
C ASN A 12 4.16 10.59 6.19
N SER A 13 3.05 11.10 5.63
CA SER A 13 2.60 10.75 4.29
C SER A 13 3.64 10.98 3.18
N TYR A 14 4.51 12.00 3.31
CA TYR A 14 5.59 12.26 2.34
C TYR A 14 6.72 11.25 2.44
N SER A 15 7.12 10.86 3.66
CA SER A 15 8.13 9.81 3.86
C SER A 15 7.65 8.45 3.32
N VAL A 16 6.37 8.13 3.55
CA VAL A 16 5.73 6.91 3.05
C VAL A 16 5.61 6.95 1.53
N LEU A 17 5.23 8.10 0.94
CA LEU A 17 5.21 8.28 -0.52
C LEU A 17 6.59 8.06 -1.14
N SER A 18 7.63 8.64 -0.53
CA SER A 18 9.02 8.49 -1.01
C SER A 18 9.45 7.01 -1.02
N LYS A 19 9.13 6.26 0.05
CA LYS A 19 9.38 4.81 0.09
C LYS A 19 8.55 4.05 -0.94
N ALA A 20 7.27 4.39 -1.12
CA ALA A 20 6.40 3.74 -2.10
C ALA A 20 6.93 3.93 -3.54
N LEU A 21 7.44 5.13 -3.86
CA LEU A 21 8.08 5.41 -5.14
C LEU A 21 9.36 4.58 -5.33
N CYS A 22 10.16 4.41 -4.28
CA CYS A 22 11.34 3.54 -4.30
C CYS A 22 10.95 2.08 -4.56
N LEU A 23 9.97 1.54 -3.82
CA LEU A 23 9.44 0.20 -4.09
C LEU A 23 8.95 0.07 -5.54
N SER A 24 8.18 1.04 -6.02
CA SER A 24 7.68 1.03 -7.40
C SER A 24 8.82 1.01 -8.43
N SER A 25 9.92 1.75 -8.22
CA SER A 25 11.06 1.73 -9.14
C SER A 25 11.80 0.38 -9.11
N MET A 26 11.86 -0.29 -7.94
CA MET A 26 12.47 -1.62 -7.80
C MET A 26 11.71 -2.70 -8.57
N LEU A 27 10.38 -2.57 -8.73
CA LEU A 27 9.52 -3.61 -9.28
C LEU A 27 9.65 -3.86 -10.80
N ARG A 28 10.56 -3.17 -11.51
CA ARG A 28 10.94 -3.40 -12.94
C ARG A 28 9.80 -3.88 -13.86
N SER A 29 8.63 -3.26 -13.75
CA SER A 29 7.46 -3.54 -14.58
C SER A 29 7.12 -2.28 -15.37
N THR A 30 6.91 -2.44 -16.67
CA THR A 30 6.54 -1.36 -17.62
C THR A 30 5.20 -0.68 -17.30
N GLY A 31 4.45 -1.16 -16.30
CA GLY A 31 3.17 -0.59 -15.86
C GLY A 31 3.20 0.25 -14.59
N ASN A 32 4.36 0.46 -13.95
CA ASN A 32 4.45 1.27 -12.74
C ASN A 32 4.16 2.75 -13.07
N VAL A 33 2.90 3.14 -12.96
CA VAL A 33 2.42 4.50 -13.19
C VAL A 33 2.25 5.19 -11.84
N VAL A 34 2.97 6.29 -11.65
CA VAL A 34 2.58 7.30 -10.68
C VAL A 34 1.48 8.13 -11.35
N ALA A 35 0.23 7.93 -10.93
CA ALA A 35 -0.88 8.71 -11.44
C ALA A 35 -1.16 9.84 -10.44
N TRP A 36 -1.15 11.08 -10.94
CA TRP A 36 -1.48 12.27 -10.17
C TRP A 36 -2.89 12.67 -10.53
N SER A 37 -3.76 12.82 -9.53
CA SER A 37 -5.01 13.55 -9.68
C SER A 37 -4.97 14.80 -8.80
N ASN A 38 -5.95 15.68 -8.97
CA ASN A 38 -6.11 16.83 -8.09
C ASN A 38 -6.41 16.44 -6.63
N GLU A 39 -6.72 15.17 -6.34
CA GLU A 39 -7.16 14.73 -5.01
C GLU A 39 -6.17 13.73 -4.36
N ALA A 40 -5.37 13.03 -5.17
CA ALA A 40 -4.45 12.03 -4.66
C ALA A 40 -3.25 11.77 -5.58
N THR A 41 -2.13 11.42 -4.95
CA THR A 41 -1.01 10.76 -5.64
C THR A 41 -1.19 9.26 -5.51
N GLN A 42 -1.31 8.55 -6.64
CA GLN A 42 -1.39 7.11 -6.70
C GLN A 42 -0.05 6.52 -7.12
N VAL A 43 0.48 5.60 -6.32
CA VAL A 43 1.62 4.74 -6.69
C VAL A 43 1.08 3.36 -7.00
N ARG A 44 1.12 2.96 -8.28
CA ARG A 44 0.77 1.59 -8.68
C ARG A 44 1.94 0.65 -8.46
N LEU A 45 1.63 -0.51 -7.90
CA LEU A 45 2.57 -1.61 -7.69
C LEU A 45 2.12 -2.74 -8.62
N HIS A 46 2.71 -2.82 -9.81
CA HIS A 46 2.38 -3.92 -10.72
C HIS A 46 2.97 -5.24 -10.22
N ARG A 47 2.22 -6.33 -10.48
CA ARG A 47 2.51 -7.75 -10.19
C ARG A 47 3.91 -8.00 -9.63
N THR A 48 3.99 -7.99 -8.31
CA THR A 48 5.15 -8.44 -7.58
C THR A 48 5.06 -9.98 -7.42
N LYS A 49 6.18 -10.64 -7.15
CA LYS A 49 6.17 -12.05 -6.69
C LYS A 49 5.64 -12.19 -5.25
N CYS A 50 5.27 -11.09 -4.61
CA CYS A 50 4.69 -11.10 -3.28
C CYS A 50 3.30 -11.73 -3.32
N PRO A 51 2.98 -12.66 -2.40
CA PRO A 51 1.64 -13.24 -2.32
C PRO A 51 0.58 -12.20 -1.95
N TYR A 52 0.96 -11.14 -1.23
CA TYR A 52 0.09 -10.04 -0.82
C TYR A 52 0.11 -8.95 -1.91
N ARG A 53 -0.68 -9.16 -2.97
CA ARG A 53 -0.73 -8.32 -4.18
C ARG A 53 -1.41 -6.97 -3.93
N VAL A 54 -0.74 -6.07 -3.19
CA VAL A 54 -1.14 -4.66 -3.09
C VAL A 54 -1.06 -4.04 -4.48
N TRP A 55 -2.17 -3.55 -5.02
CA TRP A 55 -2.23 -3.00 -6.38
C TRP A 55 -1.79 -1.55 -6.45
N SER A 56 -2.17 -0.76 -5.45
CA SER A 56 -1.75 0.62 -5.36
C SER A 56 -1.77 1.14 -3.93
N ILE A 57 -0.94 2.15 -3.70
CA ILE A 57 -0.92 2.97 -2.50
C ILE A 57 -1.30 4.38 -2.93
N ASN A 58 -2.35 4.93 -2.34
CA ASN A 58 -2.86 6.25 -2.68
C ASN A 58 -2.68 7.21 -1.50
N PHE A 59 -2.20 8.41 -1.78
CA PHE A 59 -1.92 9.47 -0.83
C PHE A 59 -2.85 10.66 -1.13
N HIS A 60 -3.85 10.85 -0.29
CA HIS A 60 -4.84 11.93 -0.45
C HIS A 60 -4.36 13.24 0.19
N GLU A 61 -4.88 14.37 -0.29
CA GLU A 61 -4.53 15.71 0.23
C GLU A 61 -4.83 15.89 1.74
N ASN A 62 -5.86 15.21 2.24
CA ASN A 62 -6.21 15.16 3.66
C ASN A 62 -5.26 14.27 4.50
N ARG A 63 -4.13 13.85 3.92
CA ARG A 63 -3.11 12.94 4.49
C ARG A 63 -3.60 11.51 4.70
N GLU A 64 -4.78 11.15 4.22
CA GLU A 64 -5.23 9.75 4.23
C GLU A 64 -4.37 8.92 3.28
N ILE A 65 -3.96 7.75 3.76
CA ILE A 65 -3.25 6.75 2.96
C ILE A 65 -4.15 5.54 2.84
N ASN A 66 -4.30 5.01 1.63
CA ASN A 66 -5.01 3.75 1.45
C ASN A 66 -4.26 2.78 0.55
N LEU A 67 -4.53 1.51 0.78
CA LEU A 67 -4.07 0.38 -0.01
C LEU A 67 -5.24 -0.17 -0.80
N SER A 68 -5.03 -0.41 -2.09
CA SER A 68 -6.04 -0.99 -2.97
C SER A 68 -5.69 -2.43 -3.32
N PHE A 69 -6.69 -3.30 -3.28
CA PHE A 69 -6.61 -4.70 -3.67
C PHE A 69 -7.72 -5.01 -4.66
N SER A 70 -7.52 -5.96 -5.57
CA SER A 70 -8.63 -6.52 -6.35
C SER A 70 -9.64 -7.17 -5.38
N VAL A 71 -10.94 -7.07 -5.65
CA VAL A 71 -11.97 -7.70 -4.80
C VAL A 71 -11.76 -9.21 -4.66
N ASP A 72 -11.35 -9.89 -5.74
CA ASP A 72 -11.08 -11.33 -5.73
C ASP A 72 -9.87 -11.70 -4.83
N GLU A 73 -9.02 -10.72 -4.53
CA GLU A 73 -7.80 -10.84 -3.74
C GLU A 73 -7.95 -10.21 -2.34
N SER A 74 -9.17 -9.83 -1.94
CA SER A 74 -9.45 -9.16 -0.66
C SER A 74 -9.00 -9.97 0.57
N HIS A 75 -9.12 -11.30 0.53
CA HIS A 75 -8.61 -12.20 1.57
C HIS A 75 -7.08 -12.08 1.81
N LEU A 76 -6.33 -11.66 0.79
CA LEU A 76 -4.88 -11.40 0.91
C LEU A 76 -4.62 -10.10 1.69
N ALA A 77 -5.51 -9.11 1.58
CA ALA A 77 -5.43 -7.90 2.38
C ALA A 77 -5.61 -8.21 3.87
N GLU A 78 -6.63 -9.01 4.21
CA GLU A 78 -6.89 -9.45 5.59
C GLU A 78 -5.71 -10.22 6.17
N SER A 79 -5.14 -11.14 5.38
CA SER A 79 -3.96 -11.92 5.78
C SER A 79 -2.74 -11.03 6.02
N LEU A 80 -2.50 -10.03 5.15
CA LEU A 80 -1.42 -9.06 5.32
C LEU A 80 -1.62 -8.21 6.58
N PHE A 81 -2.83 -7.73 6.83
CA PHE A 81 -3.14 -6.91 7.99
C PHE A 81 -3.01 -7.70 9.29
N SER A 82 -3.46 -8.95 9.30
CA SER A 82 -3.25 -9.86 10.43
C SER A 82 -1.76 -10.08 10.71
N LEU A 83 -0.97 -10.38 9.67
CA LEU A 83 0.47 -10.61 9.76
C LEU A 83 1.21 -9.39 10.35
N LEU A 84 0.82 -8.19 9.94
CA LEU A 84 1.46 -6.94 10.35
C LEU A 84 0.81 -6.28 11.57
N SER A 85 -0.22 -6.91 12.16
CA SER A 85 -1.01 -6.35 13.26
C SER A 85 -1.56 -4.95 12.96
N ILE A 86 -2.13 -4.79 11.76
CA ILE A 86 -2.71 -3.54 11.26
C ILE A 86 -4.23 -3.62 11.35
N THR A 87 -4.85 -2.55 11.84
CA THR A 87 -6.31 -2.39 11.82
C THR A 87 -6.66 -1.21 10.93
N PRO A 88 -7.19 -1.44 9.71
CA PRO A 88 -7.71 -0.35 8.88
C PRO A 88 -8.82 0.39 9.62
N TYR A 89 -8.79 1.72 9.60
CA TYR A 89 -9.81 2.53 10.27
C TYR A 89 -11.04 2.80 9.40
N LYS A 90 -10.94 2.51 8.10
CA LYS A 90 -12.02 2.68 7.12
C LYS A 90 -11.77 1.80 5.91
N HIS A 91 -12.83 1.29 5.30
CA HIS A 91 -12.76 0.53 4.05
C HIS A 91 -13.83 1.02 3.06
N ARG A 92 -13.54 0.95 1.76
CA ARG A 92 -14.48 1.29 0.68
C ARG A 92 -14.29 0.32 -0.48
N ILE A 93 -15.37 0.09 -1.24
CA ILE A 93 -15.29 -0.63 -2.51
C ILE A 93 -15.38 0.40 -3.62
N ALA A 94 -14.34 0.49 -4.45
CA ALA A 94 -14.28 1.34 -5.62
C ALA A 94 -14.56 0.50 -6.88
N LYS A 95 -15.53 0.95 -7.68
CA LYS A 95 -15.81 0.36 -9.00
C LYS A 95 -15.08 1.17 -10.07
N GLU A 96 -14.14 0.58 -10.79
CA GLU A 96 -13.66 1.18 -12.05
C GLU A 96 -14.63 0.87 -13.19
N LYS A 97 -14.65 1.73 -14.21
CA LYS A 97 -15.56 1.67 -15.37
C LYS A 97 -15.38 0.43 -16.26
N VAL A 98 -14.39 -0.43 -16.03
CA VAL A 98 -14.13 -1.63 -16.85
C VAL A 98 -13.67 -2.80 -15.98
N ASN A 99 -14.60 -3.69 -15.61
CA ASN A 99 -14.40 -5.08 -15.14
C ASN A 99 -13.44 -5.36 -13.97
N LYS A 100 -12.95 -4.38 -13.22
CA LYS A 100 -12.17 -4.62 -12.00
C LYS A 100 -12.71 -3.80 -10.84
N ASN A 101 -13.30 -4.49 -9.87
CA ASN A 101 -13.66 -3.89 -8.60
C ASN A 101 -12.42 -3.92 -7.70
N TYR A 102 -12.16 -2.81 -7.01
CA TYR A 102 -11.09 -2.73 -6.02
C TYR A 102 -11.67 -2.49 -4.63
N GLN A 103 -11.07 -3.12 -3.63
CA GLN A 103 -11.32 -2.82 -2.23
C GLN A 103 -10.18 -1.95 -1.72
N THR A 104 -10.52 -0.82 -1.12
CA THR A 104 -9.56 0.15 -0.58
C THR A 104 -9.66 0.18 0.93
N PHE A 105 -8.50 0.11 1.58
CA PHE A 105 -8.36 0.11 3.03
C PHE A 105 -7.53 1.30 3.46
N PHE A 106 -8.10 2.13 4.31
CA PHE A 106 -7.45 3.33 4.84
C PHE A 106 -6.71 2.98 6.12
N ILE A 107 -5.43 3.34 6.15
CA ILE A 107 -4.50 2.96 7.21
C ILE A 107 -3.64 4.16 7.62
N SER A 108 -3.08 4.10 8.83
CA SER A 108 -2.22 5.17 9.33
C SER A 108 -0.92 5.25 8.53
N ALA A 109 -0.22 6.39 8.59
CA ALA A 109 1.11 6.51 7.98
C ALA A 109 2.12 5.51 8.54
N ILE A 110 2.04 5.20 9.84
CA ILE A 110 2.90 4.21 10.50
C ILE A 110 2.63 2.81 9.95
N ASP A 111 1.36 2.46 9.74
CA ASP A 111 1.00 1.14 9.21
C ASP A 111 1.34 1.04 7.72
N ALA A 112 1.17 2.11 6.96
CA ALA A 112 1.58 2.16 5.56
C ALA A 112 3.10 2.01 5.40
N ASP A 113 3.88 2.62 6.30
CA ASP A 113 5.34 2.47 6.36
C ASP A 113 5.74 0.99 6.56
N ARG A 114 5.10 0.31 7.52
CA ARG A 114 5.31 -1.13 7.78
C ARG A 114 4.97 -2.00 6.58
N VAL A 115 3.86 -1.70 5.89
CA VAL A 115 3.47 -2.44 4.68
C VAL A 115 4.52 -2.27 3.59
N ILE A 116 5.00 -1.06 3.35
CA ILE A 116 6.01 -0.83 2.30
C ILE A 116 7.32 -1.54 2.64
N ASP A 117 7.79 -1.44 3.89
CA ASP A 117 9.02 -2.13 4.33
C ASP A 117 8.87 -3.65 4.15
N PHE A 118 7.73 -4.23 4.53
CA PHE A 118 7.43 -5.64 4.31
C PHE A 118 7.46 -6.03 2.82
N LEU A 119 6.88 -5.20 1.94
CA LEU A 119 6.86 -5.45 0.50
C LEU A 119 8.26 -5.35 -0.13
N ILE A 120 9.10 -4.42 0.33
CA ILE A 120 10.50 -4.30 -0.09
C ILE A 120 11.29 -5.55 0.32
N ASP A 121 11.19 -5.95 1.60
CA ASP A 121 11.86 -7.14 2.13
C ASP A 121 11.42 -8.42 1.39
N SER A 122 10.15 -8.51 1.03
CA SER A 122 9.59 -9.64 0.29
C SER A 122 10.07 -9.68 -1.18
N TYR A 123 10.54 -8.56 -1.72
CA TYR A 123 11.09 -8.51 -3.07
C TYR A 123 12.59 -8.86 -3.11
N GLN A 124 13.33 -8.56 -2.04
CA GLN A 124 14.77 -8.82 -1.96
C GLN A 124 15.13 -10.30 -1.69
N LYS A 125 14.15 -11.13 -1.29
CA LYS A 125 14.29 -12.57 -1.04
C LYS A 125 13.90 -13.40 -2.26
#